data_AF-A0A538DCV0-F1
#
_entry.id   AF-A0A538DCV0-F1
#
_cell.length_a   1.000
_cell.length_b   1.000
_cell.length_c   1.000
_cell.angle_alpha   90.00
_cell.angle_beta   90.00
_cell.angle_gamma   90.00
#
_symmetry.space_group_name_H-M   'P 1'
#
loop_
_entity.id
_entity.type
_entity.pdbx_description
1 polymer ?
#
loop_
_entity_poly.entity_id
_entity_poly.type
_entity_poly.pdbx_seq_one_letter_code
_entity_poly.pdbx_strand_id
1 'polypeptide(L)'
;IEKGLDAGEPADWDLFEEDRGVAQVPGSLAEALDALERDHDFLTAGGVFSEELIHTWIDYKRENEADVVRLRPHPAEFSLYYDC
;
A
#
# COMPACT_ATOMS: atom_id res chain seq x y z
N ILE A 1 -1.31 -21.40 -2.17
CA ILE A 1 -1.38 -22.89 -2.23
C ILE A 1 -1.27 -23.49 -0.83
N GLU A 2 -0.18 -23.24 -0.10
CA GLU A 2 0.04 -23.81 1.24
C GLU A 2 -1.08 -23.49 2.26
N LYS A 3 -1.51 -22.22 2.34
CA LYS A 3 -2.59 -21.80 3.25
C LYS A 3 -4.02 -22.07 2.73
N GLY A 4 -4.18 -22.60 1.51
CA GLY A 4 -5.50 -22.91 0.94
C GLY A 4 -6.50 -21.74 0.90
N LEU A 5 -6.00 -20.50 0.77
CA LEU A 5 -6.85 -19.31 0.78
C LEU A 5 -7.83 -19.30 -0.40
N ASP A 6 -9.08 -18.96 -0.10
CA ASP A 6 -10.13 -18.73 -1.09
C ASP A 6 -10.00 -17.31 -1.65
N ALA A 7 -9.98 -17.20 -2.98
CA ALA A 7 -9.91 -15.92 -3.68
C ALA A 7 -11.29 -15.24 -3.80
N GLY A 8 -12.37 -15.95 -3.47
CA GLY A 8 -13.73 -15.51 -3.69
C GLY A 8 -14.19 -15.68 -5.14
N GLU A 9 -15.42 -15.28 -5.39
CA GLU A 9 -16.04 -15.35 -6.72
C GLU A 9 -15.49 -14.26 -7.66
N PRO A 10 -15.33 -14.56 -8.96
CA PRO A 10 -14.93 -13.55 -9.94
C PRO A 10 -15.98 -12.44 -10.06
N ALA A 11 -15.52 -11.22 -10.32
CA ALA A 11 -16.40 -10.10 -10.58
C ALA A 11 -16.79 -10.05 -12.07
N ASP A 12 -18.08 -10.26 -12.36
CA ASP A 12 -18.67 -10.16 -13.71
C ASP A 12 -19.47 -8.85 -13.92
N TRP A 13 -19.12 -7.80 -13.18
CA TRP A 13 -19.83 -6.51 -13.15
C TRP A 13 -18.83 -5.34 -13.14
N ASP A 14 -19.29 -4.11 -13.39
CA ASP A 14 -18.42 -2.94 -13.49
C ASP A 14 -17.99 -2.42 -12.11
N LEU A 15 -16.69 -2.56 -11.83
CA LEU A 15 -16.05 -2.16 -10.56
C LEU A 15 -16.11 -0.66 -10.27
N PHE A 16 -16.30 0.19 -11.28
CA PHE A 16 -16.38 1.64 -11.07
C PHE A 16 -17.79 2.12 -10.71
N GLU A 17 -18.83 1.38 -11.13
CA GLU A 17 -20.23 1.80 -10.94
C GLU A 17 -20.91 1.09 -9.76
N GLU A 18 -20.49 -0.12 -9.41
CA GLU A 18 -21.14 -0.91 -8.37
C GLU A 18 -20.22 -1.14 -7.16
N ASP A 19 -20.51 -0.56 -6.00
CA ASP A 19 -19.82 -0.91 -4.76
C ASP A 19 -20.48 -2.14 -4.11
N ARG A 20 -19.79 -3.29 -4.18
CA ARG A 20 -20.22 -4.53 -3.53
C ARG A 20 -19.39 -4.89 -2.29
N GLY A 21 -18.72 -3.92 -1.69
CA GLY A 21 -17.90 -4.13 -0.49
C GLY A 21 -16.63 -4.95 -0.76
N VAL A 22 -16.11 -4.88 -1.99
CA VAL A 22 -14.86 -5.55 -2.38
C VAL A 22 -13.68 -4.86 -1.69
N ALA A 23 -12.79 -5.66 -1.08
CA ALA A 23 -11.57 -5.13 -0.49
C ALA A 23 -10.75 -4.35 -1.52
N GLN A 24 -10.31 -3.15 -1.14
CA GLN A 24 -9.55 -2.26 -2.01
C GLN A 24 -8.05 -2.33 -1.70
N VAL A 25 -7.24 -1.92 -2.66
CA VAL A 25 -5.80 -1.70 -2.45
C VAL A 25 -5.56 -0.51 -1.51
N PRO A 26 -4.41 -0.44 -0.82
CA PRO A 26 -4.05 0.72 0.00
C PRO A 26 -4.10 2.03 -0.80
N GLY A 27 -4.56 3.11 -0.16
CA GLY A 27 -4.73 4.42 -0.79
C GLY A 27 -3.42 5.21 -0.93
N SER A 28 -2.34 4.76 -0.31
CA SER A 28 -1.03 5.39 -0.40
C SER A 28 0.12 4.39 -0.27
N LEU A 29 1.30 4.82 -0.69
CA LEU A 29 2.54 4.06 -0.46
C LEU A 29 2.78 3.85 1.05
N ALA A 30 2.48 4.84 1.90
CA ALA A 30 2.67 4.71 3.34
C ALA A 30 1.79 3.58 3.92
N GLU A 31 0.52 3.52 3.54
CA GLU A 31 -0.39 2.45 3.97
C GLU A 31 0.05 1.07 3.45
N ALA A 32 0.59 0.99 2.23
CA ALA A 32 1.13 -0.25 1.69
C ALA A 32 2.38 -0.72 2.47
N LEU A 33 3.23 0.21 2.90
CA LEU A 33 4.39 -0.09 3.74
C LEU A 33 3.99 -0.54 5.15
N ASP A 34 2.97 0.09 5.75
CA ASP A 34 2.41 -0.35 7.04
C ASP A 34 1.79 -1.75 6.94
N ALA A 35 1.11 -2.05 5.83
CA ALA A 35 0.56 -3.38 5.57
C ALA A 35 1.66 -4.45 5.41
N LEU A 36 2.73 -4.12 4.68
CA LEU A 36 3.91 -4.98 4.52
C LEU A 36 4.60 -5.23 5.87
N GLU A 37 4.81 -4.18 6.67
CA GLU A 37 5.42 -4.30 7.99
C GLU A 37 4.60 -5.22 8.91
N ARG A 38 3.27 -5.15 8.82
CA ARG A 38 2.36 -5.96 9.65
C ARG A 38 2.23 -7.42 9.20
N ASP A 39 2.38 -7.72 7.92
CA ASP A 39 2.21 -9.07 7.37
C ASP A 39 3.23 -9.35 6.25
N HIS A 40 4.39 -9.87 6.64
CA HIS A 40 5.47 -10.25 5.71
C HIS A 40 6.03 -11.67 5.93
N ASP A 41 5.39 -12.48 6.78
CA ASP A 41 5.82 -13.85 7.08
C ASP A 41 5.89 -14.73 5.82
N PHE A 42 5.00 -14.47 4.86
CA PHE A 42 4.98 -15.21 3.60
C PHE A 42 6.21 -14.90 2.71
N LEU A 43 6.90 -13.78 2.93
CA LEU A 43 8.13 -13.40 2.22
C LEU A 43 9.37 -13.99 2.90
N THR A 44 9.37 -14.11 4.22
CA THR A 44 10.48 -14.69 4.99
C THR A 44 10.47 -16.22 4.98
N ALA A 45 9.33 -16.83 4.59
CA ALA A 45 9.19 -18.27 4.42
C ALA A 45 10.28 -18.84 3.50
N GLY A 46 11.03 -19.83 3.99
CA GLY A 46 12.12 -20.48 3.25
C GLY A 46 13.39 -19.63 3.09
N GLY A 47 13.50 -18.48 3.77
CA GLY A 47 14.68 -17.62 3.75
C GLY A 47 14.89 -16.88 2.43
N VAL A 48 13.82 -16.68 1.65
CA VAL A 48 13.88 -15.95 0.37
C VAL A 48 14.17 -14.47 0.61
N PHE A 49 13.48 -13.87 1.58
CA PHE A 49 13.76 -12.53 2.08
C PHE A 49 14.20 -12.61 3.55
N SER A 50 15.20 -11.83 3.94
CA SER A 50 15.52 -11.61 5.35
C SER A 50 14.66 -10.51 5.95
N GLU A 51 14.38 -10.60 7.25
CA GLU A 51 13.68 -9.52 7.99
C GLU A 51 14.43 -8.19 7.87
N GLU A 52 15.76 -8.22 7.96
CA GLU A 52 16.62 -7.03 7.79
C GLU A 52 16.41 -6.35 6.43
N LEU A 53 16.31 -7.13 5.35
CA LEU A 53 16.05 -6.58 4.01
C LEU A 53 14.68 -5.90 3.94
N ILE A 54 13.65 -6.52 4.55
CA ILE A 54 12.29 -5.98 4.55
C ILE A 54 12.24 -4.66 5.33
N HIS A 55 12.82 -4.61 6.53
CA HIS A 55 12.88 -3.37 7.33
C HIS A 55 13.67 -2.28 6.60
N THR A 56 14.84 -2.61 6.06
CA THR A 56 15.66 -1.66 5.30
C THR A 56 14.91 -1.12 4.08
N TRP A 57 14.14 -1.96 3.39
CA TRP A 57 13.32 -1.55 2.26
C TRP A 57 12.20 -0.60 2.68
N ILE A 58 11.51 -0.91 3.78
CA ILE A 58 10.46 -0.06 4.34
C ILE A 58 11.04 1.31 4.69
N ASP A 59 12.12 1.36 5.44
CA ASP A 59 12.78 2.61 5.86
C ASP A 59 13.20 3.43 4.64
N TYR A 60 13.87 2.80 3.67
CA TYR A 60 14.28 3.47 2.44
C TYR A 60 13.10 4.09 1.70
N LYS A 61 11.99 3.34 1.55
CA LYS A 61 10.79 3.82 0.84
C LYS A 61 10.04 4.91 1.61
N ARG A 62 10.00 4.84 2.95
CA ARG A 62 9.42 5.90 3.79
C ARG A 62 10.22 7.19 3.60
N GLU A 63 11.53 7.14 3.79
CA GLU A 63 12.40 8.32 3.78
C GLU A 63 12.55 8.94 2.39
N ASN A 64 12.77 8.13 1.36
CA ASN A 64 13.18 8.61 0.04
C ASN A 64 12.01 8.82 -0.93
N GLU A 65 10.83 8.30 -0.63
CA GLU A 65 9.66 8.40 -1.53
C GLU A 65 8.42 8.95 -0.81
N ALA A 66 7.95 8.29 0.24
CA ALA A 66 6.70 8.69 0.90
C ALA A 66 6.82 10.08 1.56
N ASP A 67 7.87 10.29 2.36
CA ASP A 67 8.09 11.56 3.07
C ASP A 67 8.49 12.69 2.14
N VAL A 68 9.22 12.37 1.07
CA VAL A 68 9.54 13.30 -0.02
C VAL A 68 8.25 13.93 -0.58
N VAL A 69 7.22 13.14 -0.85
CA VAL A 69 5.96 13.70 -1.35
C VAL A 69 5.17 14.37 -0.23
N ARG A 70 5.02 13.69 0.92
CA ARG A 70 4.16 14.13 2.03
C ARG A 70 4.58 15.47 2.66
N LEU A 71 5.88 15.76 2.71
CA LEU A 71 6.42 16.95 3.37
C LEU A 71 6.47 18.20 2.46
N ARG A 72 6.03 18.09 1.21
CA ARG A 72 6.06 19.20 0.25
C ARG A 72 4.63 19.60 -0.14
N PRO A 73 4.29 20.90 -0.08
CA PRO A 73 3.00 21.38 -0.57
C PRO A 73 2.80 21.01 -2.03
N HIS A 74 1.67 20.38 -2.34
CA HIS A 74 1.30 20.09 -3.72
C HIS A 74 0.76 21.36 -4.40
N PRO A 75 1.06 21.64 -5.69
CA PRO A 75 0.58 22.84 -6.37
C PRO A 75 -0.94 23.04 -6.32
N ALA A 76 -1.72 21.95 -6.33
CA ALA A 76 -3.18 22.01 -6.19
C ALA A 76 -3.63 22.61 -4.84
N GLU A 77 -2.83 22.48 -3.78
CA GLU A 77 -3.12 23.08 -2.47
C GLU A 77 -3.14 24.61 -2.53
N PHE A 78 -2.36 25.23 -3.43
CA PHE A 78 -2.44 26.68 -3.63
C PHE A 78 -3.82 27.07 -4.17
N SER A 79 -4.36 26.36 -5.15
CA SER A 79 -5.72 26.62 -5.64
C SER A 79 -6.81 26.40 -4.60
N LEU A 80 -6.57 25.52 -3.61
CA LEU A 80 -7.52 25.24 -2.55
C LEU A 80 -7.46 26.25 -1.41
N TYR A 81 -6.27 26.76 -1.07
CA TYR A 81 -6.04 27.44 0.20
C TYR A 81 -5.42 28.85 0.08
N TYR A 82 -4.93 29.27 -1.10
CA TYR A 82 -4.22 30.55 -1.24
C TYR A 82 -5.17 31.76 -1.40
N ASP A 83 -6.26 31.63 -2.16
CA ASP A 83 -7.20 32.72 -2.48
C ASP A 83 -8.41 32.81 -1.52
N CYS A 84 -8.28 32.29 -0.29
CA CYS A 84 -9.36 32.28 0.71
C CYS A 84 -9.81 33.68 1.15
#